data_AF-A0A1I6EIH9-F1
#
_entry.id   AF-A0A1I6EIH9-F1
#
_cell.length_a   1.000
_cell.length_b   1.000
_cell.length_c   1.000
_cell.angle_alpha   90.00
_cell.angle_beta   90.00
_cell.angle_gamma   90.00
#
_symmetry.space_group_name_H-M   'P 1'
#
loop_
_entity.id
_entity.type
_entity.pdbx_description
1 polymer ?
#
loop_
_entity_poly.entity_id
_entity_poly.type
_entity_poly.pdbx_seq_one_letter_code
_entity_poly.pdbx_strand_id
1 'polypeptide(L)'
;MLQTVRQISIMADVQYIRQKELLGLGHAVLCARKFVGDEPFAVLLGDDVIQSEPPGLLQMINAYNQFQTSFEYLGLRWGELHRQSCCEATPK
;
A
#
# COMPACT_ATOMS: atom_id res chain seq x y z
N MET A 1 -30.03 -4.08 9.59
CA MET A 1 -29.40 -2.79 9.25
C MET A 1 -28.48 -2.28 10.36
N LEU A 2 -28.94 -2.15 11.61
CA LEU A 2 -28.12 -1.63 12.72
C LEU A 2 -26.92 -2.52 13.09
N GLN A 3 -27.06 -3.85 12.98
CA GLN A 3 -25.97 -4.81 13.19
C GLN A 3 -24.86 -4.67 12.13
N THR A 4 -25.22 -4.49 10.86
CA THR A 4 -24.27 -4.31 9.75
C THR A 4 -23.41 -3.06 9.93
N VAL A 5 -24.03 -1.94 10.31
CA VAL A 5 -23.31 -0.68 10.58
C VAL A 5 -22.33 -0.85 11.74
N ARG A 6 -22.75 -1.54 12.81
CA ARG A 6 -21.85 -1.84 13.94
C ARG A 6 -20.69 -2.76 13.55
N GLN A 7 -20.93 -3.78 12.72
CA GLN A 7 -19.87 -4.67 12.26
C GLN A 7 -18.81 -3.93 11.46
N ILE A 8 -19.21 -3.07 10.50
CA ILE A 8 -18.26 -2.28 9.70
C ILE A 8 -17.42 -1.38 10.60
N SER A 9 -18.03 -0.76 11.62
CA SER A 9 -17.32 0.13 12.55
C SER A 9 -16.24 -0.57 13.40
N ILE A 10 -16.28 -1.89 13.53
CA ILE A 10 -15.30 -2.67 14.33
C ILE A 10 -14.19 -3.25 13.44
N MET A 11 -14.38 -3.29 12.12
CA MET A 11 -13.43 -3.90 11.19
C MET A 11 -12.14 -3.10 11.01
N ALA A 12 -12.22 -1.76 11.05
CA ALA A 12 -11.07 -0.89 10.82
C ALA A 12 -11.30 0.50 11.41
N ASP A 13 -10.23 1.09 11.93
CA ASP A 13 -10.20 2.50 12.30
C ASP A 13 -9.87 3.36 11.08
N VAL A 14 -10.75 4.31 10.77
CA VAL A 14 -10.59 5.21 9.62
C VAL A 14 -10.27 6.61 10.12
N GLN A 15 -9.10 7.12 9.74
CA GLN A 15 -8.66 8.48 10.05
C GLN A 15 -8.56 9.28 8.75
N TYR A 16 -8.87 10.58 8.82
CA TYR A 16 -8.86 11.47 7.66
C TYR A 16 -8.01 12.72 7.93
N ILE A 17 -7.23 13.08 6.93
CA ILE A 17 -6.43 14.31 6.92
C ILE A 17 -6.57 15.04 5.60
N ARG A 18 -6.37 16.36 5.65
CA ARG A 18 -6.39 17.23 4.47
C ARG A 18 -4.98 17.61 4.06
N GLN A 19 -4.62 17.31 2.82
CA GLN A 19 -3.52 17.97 2.13
C GLN A 19 -3.98 19.38 1.71
N LYS A 20 -3.45 20.42 2.36
CA LYS A 20 -3.87 21.82 2.13
C LYS A 20 -3.40 22.38 0.79
N GLU A 21 -2.27 21.90 0.28
CA GLU A 21 -1.63 22.36 -0.96
C GLU A 21 -1.24 21.17 -1.84
N LEU A 22 -1.40 21.31 -3.16
CA LEU A 22 -1.15 20.27 -4.16
C LEU A 22 0.35 20.07 -4.46
N LEU A 23 1.11 19.70 -3.44
CA LEU A 23 2.57 19.49 -3.49
C LEU A 23 2.98 18.05 -3.84
N GLY A 24 2.06 17.25 -4.40
CA GLY A 24 2.30 15.87 -4.84
C GLY A 24 2.19 14.80 -3.75
N LEU A 25 2.48 13.55 -4.14
CA LEU A 25 2.29 12.35 -3.32
C LEU A 25 3.20 12.32 -2.08
N GLY A 26 4.47 12.68 -2.22
CA GLY A 26 5.40 12.69 -1.09
C GLY A 26 4.94 13.63 0.03
N HIS A 27 4.37 14.77 -0.33
CA HIS A 27 3.75 15.67 0.64
C HIS A 27 2.48 15.08 1.27
N ALA A 28 1.66 14.37 0.49
CA ALA A 28 0.49 13.66 1.01
C ALA A 28 0.88 12.60 2.06
N VAL A 29 1.89 11.78 1.75
CA VAL A 29 2.44 10.78 2.67
C VAL A 29 3.04 11.44 3.92
N LEU A 30 3.77 12.56 3.75
CA LEU A 30 4.31 13.31 4.89
C LEU A 30 3.22 13.87 5.80
N CYS A 31 2.09 14.32 5.24
CA CYS A 31 0.94 14.76 6.03
C CYS A 31 0.39 13.63 6.93
N ALA A 32 0.49 12.37 6.48
CA ALA A 32 0.06 11.18 7.23
C ALA A 32 1.03 10.76 8.35
N ARG A 33 2.25 11.29 8.37
CA ARG A 33 3.29 10.91 9.35
C ARG A 33 2.83 10.97 10.81
N LYS A 34 1.99 11.95 11.16
CA LYS A 34 1.47 12.12 12.53
C LYS A 34 0.61 10.95 13.01
N PHE A 35 0.03 10.19 12.07
CA PHE A 35 -0.84 9.05 12.36
C PHE A 35 -0.10 7.73 12.27
N VAL A 36 0.84 7.61 11.33
CA VAL A 36 1.63 6.39 11.12
C VAL A 36 2.73 6.24 12.19
N GLY A 37 3.37 7.34 12.59
CA GLY A 37 4.53 7.27 13.48
C GLY A 37 5.76 6.70 12.77
N ASP A 38 6.46 5.77 13.44
CA ASP A 38 7.67 5.10 12.95
C ASP A 38 7.42 3.63 12.56
N GLU A 39 6.16 3.25 12.34
CA GLU A 39 5.76 1.90 11.91
C GLU A 39 5.77 1.77 10.37
N PRO A 40 6.04 0.58 9.82
CA PRO A 40 5.91 0.34 8.38
C PRO A 40 4.46 0.48 7.91
N PHE A 41 4.27 1.04 6.72
CA PHE A 41 2.95 1.33 6.16
C PHE A 41 2.90 1.05 4.66
N ALA A 42 1.68 0.82 4.16
CA ALA A 42 1.40 0.69 2.74
C ALA A 42 0.77 1.97 2.19
N VAL A 43 1.14 2.33 0.95
CA VAL A 43 0.49 3.40 0.18
C VAL A 43 -0.31 2.76 -0.93
N LEU A 44 -1.61 3.05 -0.98
CA LEU A 44 -2.51 2.59 -2.04
C LEU A 44 -2.98 3.82 -2.81
N LEU A 45 -2.75 3.83 -4.13
CA LEU A 45 -3.22 4.89 -5.02
C LEU A 45 -4.65 4.57 -5.45
N GLY A 46 -5.53 5.57 -5.39
CA GLY A 46 -6.97 5.38 -5.66
C GLY A 46 -7.30 5.15 -7.13
N ASP A 47 -6.35 5.42 -8.03
CA ASP A 47 -6.43 5.22 -9.47
C ASP A 47 -5.97 3.83 -9.93
N ASP A 48 -5.27 3.08 -9.08
CA ASP A 48 -4.77 1.74 -9.39
C ASP A 48 -5.67 0.64 -8.81
N VAL A 49 -6.19 -0.22 -9.68
CA VAL A 49 -6.94 -1.42 -9.29
C VAL A 49 -6.08 -2.66 -9.55
N ILE A 50 -5.64 -3.29 -8.47
CA ILE A 50 -4.82 -4.51 -8.52
C ILE A 50 -5.72 -5.73 -8.36
N GLN A 51 -5.76 -6.60 -9.37
CA GLN A 51 -6.42 -7.90 -9.30
C GLN A 51 -5.38 -9.01 -9.31
N SER A 52 -5.28 -9.76 -8.22
CA SER A 52 -4.34 -10.88 -8.08
C SER A 52 -4.83 -11.88 -7.04
N GLU A 53 -4.40 -13.13 -7.21
CA GLU A 53 -4.61 -14.23 -6.28
C GLU A 53 -3.25 -14.91 -6.02
N PRO A 54 -2.71 -14.85 -4.79
CA PRO A 54 -3.23 -14.16 -3.60
C PRO A 54 -3.25 -12.61 -3.74
N PRO A 55 -3.97 -11.86 -2.87
CA PRO A 55 -4.07 -10.40 -2.97
C PRO A 55 -2.70 -9.72 -3.02
N GLY A 56 -2.52 -8.77 -3.94
CA GLY A 56 -1.21 -8.13 -4.21
C GLY A 56 -0.59 -7.48 -2.97
N LEU A 57 -1.39 -6.77 -2.17
CA LEU A 57 -0.93 -6.16 -0.92
C LEU A 57 -0.42 -7.22 0.08
N LEU A 58 -1.06 -8.40 0.15
CA LEU A 58 -0.62 -9.49 1.01
C LEU A 58 0.74 -10.02 0.57
N GLN A 59 0.98 -10.13 -0.73
CA GLN A 59 2.28 -10.53 -1.27
C GLN A 59 3.37 -9.54 -0.87
N MET A 60 3.10 -8.24 -0.96
CA MET A 60 4.03 -7.18 -0.56
C MET A 60 4.31 -7.20 0.95
N ILE A 61 3.29 -7.42 1.79
CA ILE A 61 3.47 -7.55 3.24
C ILE A 61 4.38 -8.73 3.56
N ASN A 62 4.18 -9.88 2.91
CA ASN A 62 5.02 -11.06 3.12
C ASN A 62 6.47 -10.79 2.69
N ALA A 63 6.66 -10.11 1.55
CA ALA A 63 7.99 -9.70 1.08
C ALA A 63 8.66 -8.72 2.06
N TYR A 64 7.94 -7.71 2.55
CA TYR A 64 8.44 -6.79 3.57
C TYR A 64 8.90 -7.54 4.82
N ASN A 65 8.08 -8.47 5.32
CA ASN A 65 8.43 -9.27 6.49
C ASN A 65 9.70 -10.10 6.29
N GLN A 66 9.93 -10.63 5.08
CA GLN A 66 11.09 -11.44 4.76
C GLN A 66 12.37 -10.61 4.57
N PHE A 67 12.29 -9.50 3.84
CA PHE A 67 13.46 -8.77 3.37
C PHE A 67 13.71 -7.44 4.11
N GLN A 68 12.74 -6.95 4.89
CA GLN A 68 12.81 -5.68 5.62
C GLN A 68 13.20 -4.49 4.71
N THR A 69 12.69 -4.50 3.48
CA THR A 69 12.93 -3.46 2.46
C THR A 69 11.62 -2.97 1.87
N SER A 70 11.63 -1.77 1.29
CA SER A 70 10.44 -1.19 0.66
C SER A 70 10.17 -1.85 -0.70
N PHE A 71 8.88 -2.09 -0.98
CA PHE A 71 8.42 -2.70 -2.23
C PHE A 71 7.42 -1.81 -2.93
N GLU A 72 7.40 -1.87 -4.26
CA GLU A 72 6.41 -1.27 -5.13
C GLU A 72 5.76 -2.37 -5.96
N TYR A 73 4.43 -2.30 -6.14
CA TYR A 73 3.71 -3.27 -6.95
C TYR A 73 3.67 -2.80 -8.41
N LEU A 74 4.34 -3.52 -9.31
CA LEU A 74 4.16 -3.34 -10.76
C LEU A 74 3.29 -4.47 -11.32
N GLY A 75 2.06 -4.12 -11.71
CA GLY A 75 1.15 -5.02 -12.42
C GLY A 75 1.53 -5.18 -13.88
N LEU A 76 2.55 -5.98 -14.20
CA LEU A 76 2.89 -6.31 -15.58
C LEU A 76 2.21 -7.61 -16.04
N ARG A 77 1.73 -7.61 -17.29
CA ARG A 77 1.20 -8.81 -17.93
C ARG A 77 2.36 -9.79 -18.19
N TRP A 78 2.16 -11.08 -17.91
CA TRP A 78 3.15 -12.17 -18.06
C TRP A 78 3.76 -12.37 -19.47
N GLY A 79 3.57 -11.44 -20.42
CA GLY A 79 4.18 -11.43 -21.77
C GLY A 79 5.13 -10.25 -22.05
N GLU A 80 5.23 -9.25 -21.18
CA GLU A 80 6.09 -8.06 -21.38
C GLU A 80 7.40 -8.11 -20.56
N LEU A 81 7.66 -9.26 -19.92
CA LEU A 81 8.76 -9.55 -19.00
C LEU A 81 10.20 -9.43 -19.57
N HIS A 82 10.38 -9.05 -20.83
CA HIS A 82 11.71 -8.97 -21.44
C HIS A 82 12.54 -7.73 -21.05
N ARG A 83 12.07 -6.84 -20.16
CA ARG A 83 12.80 -5.59 -19.89
C ARG A 83 13.02 -5.16 -18.44
N GLN A 84 12.35 -5.71 -17.43
CA GLN A 84 12.70 -5.42 -16.04
C GLN A 84 12.09 -6.42 -15.06
N SER A 85 12.92 -6.78 -14.09
CA SER A 85 12.76 -7.86 -13.13
C SER A 85 11.54 -7.69 -12.23
N CYS A 86 11.01 -8.84 -11.82
CA CYS A 86 10.39 -9.09 -10.52
C CYS A 86 10.98 -8.21 -9.41
N CYS A 87 10.23 -8.02 -8.33
CA CYS A 87 10.70 -7.54 -7.03
C CYS A 87 12.15 -7.96 -6.74
N GLU A 88 13.12 -7.13 -7.10
CA GLU A 88 14.53 -7.42 -6.90
C GLU A 88 14.86 -6.83 -5.53
N ALA A 89 14.57 -7.63 -4.49
CA ALA A 89 15.09 -7.37 -3.17
C ALA A 89 16.61 -7.48 -3.26
N THR A 90 17.28 -6.34 -3.44
CA THR A 90 18.72 -6.26 -3.18
C THR A 90 18.90 -6.32 -1.67
N PRO A 91 19.53 -7.37 -1.11
CA PRO A 91 19.90 -7.38 0.29
C PRO A 91 20.92 -6.24 0.51
N LYS A 92 20.81 -5.50 1.61
CA LYS A 92 21.91 -4.67 2.09
C LYS A 92 23.04 -5.54 2.63
#